data_AF-A0A6B3NQE2-F1
#
_entry.id   AF-A0A6B3NQE2-F1
#
_cell.length_a   1.000
_cell.length_b   1.000
_cell.length_c   1.000
_cell.angle_alpha   90.00
_cell.angle_beta   90.00
_cell.angle_gamma   90.00
#
_symmetry.space_group_name_H-M   'P 1'
#
loop_
_entity.id
_entity.type
_entity.pdbx_description
1 polymer ?
#
loop_
_entity_poly.entity_id
_entity_poly.type
_entity_poly.pdbx_seq_one_letter_code
_entity_poly.pdbx_strand_id
1 'polypeptide(L)'
;MADQAARLDTGNARSLYLHGAVGRGKSWLLDGFFQSLEHTHKRRLHFHDFFAQLHQGMFTHRHQDDALGATLDELLQGCQVLCFDEFHVHDIGDAMLISGLFKALFERRIVVLLTSNYAPEGLLPNSLYHERFEPVIRLIKAHMQVMEVGGDQDYRSHCTAGSHQRFTQGHYLWPGSTLQRQAVNLPQGTQAVRLEVGQRHLHALFSQARTVSFSFDALCEQPTAVMDYLELARRFDHWIIEQLPDLSACSIAAQQRFINLVDVLYDQDKHLVLIGQQPLRESLGGSAVDLARTRSRLGQLNTLGPAGSTG
;
A
#
# COMPACT_ATOMS: atom_id res chain seq x y z
N MET A 1 3.93 -7.68 -29.29
CA MET A 1 2.86 -6.66 -29.43
C MET A 1 2.22 -6.67 -30.81
N ALA A 2 2.96 -6.52 -31.90
CA ALA A 2 2.39 -6.60 -33.27
C ALA A 2 1.59 -7.90 -33.54
N ASP A 3 2.11 -9.05 -33.11
CA ASP A 3 1.41 -10.34 -33.21
C ASP A 3 0.10 -10.38 -32.37
N GLN A 4 0.05 -9.70 -31.23
CA GLN A 4 -1.20 -9.60 -30.44
C GLN A 4 -2.21 -8.64 -31.11
N ALA A 5 -1.73 -7.57 -31.75
CA ALA A 5 -2.59 -6.67 -32.51
C ALA A 5 -3.29 -7.39 -33.67
N ALA A 6 -2.54 -8.22 -34.42
CA ALA A 6 -3.11 -9.03 -35.50
C ALA A 6 -4.12 -10.09 -35.00
N ARG A 7 -3.96 -10.56 -33.75
CA ARG A 7 -4.87 -11.56 -33.16
C ARG A 7 -6.14 -10.95 -32.58
N LEU A 8 -6.22 -9.64 -32.38
CA LEU A 8 -7.43 -8.97 -31.89
C LEU A 8 -8.61 -9.19 -32.84
N ASP A 9 -8.35 -9.07 -34.15
CA ASP A 9 -9.37 -9.26 -35.19
C ASP A 9 -9.91 -10.71 -35.26
N THR A 10 -9.10 -11.67 -34.79
CA THR A 10 -9.48 -13.10 -34.74
C THR A 10 -10.08 -13.52 -33.39
N GLY A 11 -10.21 -12.58 -32.44
CA GLY A 11 -10.72 -12.85 -31.08
C GLY A 11 -9.77 -13.68 -30.20
N ASN A 12 -8.52 -13.89 -30.62
CA ASN A 12 -7.53 -14.74 -29.94
C ASN A 12 -6.39 -13.94 -29.29
N ALA A 13 -6.50 -12.62 -29.24
CA ALA A 13 -5.52 -11.78 -28.59
C ALA A 13 -5.45 -12.05 -27.09
N ARG A 14 -4.23 -12.06 -26.56
CA ARG A 14 -3.96 -12.13 -25.13
C ARG A 14 -3.70 -10.74 -24.58
N SER A 15 -4.16 -10.51 -23.36
CA SER A 15 -3.78 -9.36 -22.55
C SER A 15 -2.26 -9.33 -22.32
N LEU A 16 -1.70 -8.14 -22.13
CA LEU A 16 -0.26 -7.92 -22.01
C LEU A 16 0.09 -7.15 -20.74
N TYR A 17 1.16 -7.57 -20.09
CA TYR A 17 1.74 -6.89 -18.94
C TYR A 17 3.19 -6.53 -19.26
N LEU A 18 3.45 -5.23 -19.45
CA LEU A 18 4.77 -4.69 -19.76
C LEU A 18 5.40 -4.14 -18.48
N HIS A 19 6.57 -4.64 -18.10
CA HIS A 19 7.31 -4.12 -16.95
C HIS A 19 8.74 -3.73 -17.26
N GLY A 20 9.31 -2.90 -16.41
CA GLY A 20 10.70 -2.44 -16.49
C GLY A 20 10.89 -1.09 -15.81
N ALA A 21 12.13 -0.73 -15.47
CA ALA A 21 12.43 0.51 -14.75
C ALA A 21 11.87 1.79 -15.43
N VAL A 22 11.84 2.88 -14.66
CA VAL A 22 11.42 4.21 -15.17
C VAL A 22 12.28 4.61 -16.38
N GLY A 23 11.69 5.27 -17.38
CA GLY A 23 12.41 5.76 -18.55
C GLY A 23 12.74 4.71 -19.63
N ARG A 24 12.31 3.45 -19.47
CA ARG A 24 12.56 2.37 -20.46
C ARG A 24 11.63 2.37 -21.69
N GLY A 25 10.83 3.41 -21.89
CA GLY A 25 9.95 3.52 -23.07
C GLY A 25 8.68 2.65 -23.04
N LYS A 26 8.25 2.18 -21.85
CA LYS A 26 7.00 1.38 -21.70
C LYS A 26 5.77 2.12 -22.22
N SER A 27 5.62 3.40 -21.87
CA SER A 27 4.51 4.23 -22.36
C SER A 27 4.60 4.44 -23.86
N TRP A 28 5.80 4.62 -24.44
CA TRP A 28 5.98 4.71 -25.89
C TRP A 28 5.59 3.41 -26.62
N LEU A 29 5.93 2.25 -26.05
CA LEU A 29 5.50 0.95 -26.56
C LEU A 29 3.99 0.78 -26.51
N LEU A 30 3.37 1.21 -25.40
CA LEU A 30 1.92 1.23 -25.25
C LEU A 30 1.28 2.21 -26.25
N ASP A 31 1.89 3.37 -26.51
CA ASP A 31 1.45 4.35 -27.51
C ASP A 31 1.42 3.73 -28.90
N GLY A 32 2.53 3.08 -29.30
CA GLY A 32 2.62 2.44 -30.61
C GLY A 32 1.59 1.32 -30.78
N PHE A 33 1.39 0.49 -29.75
CA PHE A 33 0.33 -0.52 -29.76
C PHE A 33 -1.06 0.12 -29.85
N PHE A 34 -1.34 1.13 -29.01
CA PHE A 34 -2.62 1.81 -29.00
C PHE A 34 -2.91 2.45 -30.35
N GLN A 35 -1.95 3.13 -30.97
CA GLN A 35 -2.12 3.74 -32.28
C GLN A 35 -2.38 2.71 -33.39
N SER A 36 -1.73 1.55 -33.35
CA SER A 36 -1.90 0.49 -34.37
C SER A 36 -3.33 -0.08 -34.49
N LEU A 37 -4.18 0.15 -33.47
CA LEU A 37 -5.56 -0.39 -33.40
C LEU A 37 -6.61 0.60 -33.93
N GLU A 38 -6.53 1.01 -35.20
CA GLU A 38 -7.32 2.14 -35.73
C GLU A 38 -8.85 1.92 -35.74
N HIS A 39 -9.32 0.66 -35.81
CA HIS A 39 -10.75 0.32 -35.93
C HIS A 39 -11.32 -0.43 -34.71
N THR A 40 -10.60 -0.40 -33.58
CA THR A 40 -10.99 -1.08 -32.35
C THR A 40 -11.47 -0.07 -31.31
N HIS A 41 -12.58 -0.38 -30.62
CA HIS A 41 -13.03 0.44 -29.50
C HIS A 41 -12.04 0.29 -28.33
N LYS A 42 -11.15 1.28 -28.20
CA LYS A 42 -10.04 1.26 -27.25
C LYS A 42 -10.09 2.46 -26.30
N ARG A 43 -9.71 2.24 -25.04
CA ARG A 43 -9.53 3.31 -24.05
C ARG A 43 -8.14 3.22 -23.45
N ARG A 44 -7.55 4.38 -23.15
CA ARG A 44 -6.30 4.49 -22.40
C ARG A 44 -6.50 5.41 -21.22
N LEU A 45 -6.11 4.95 -20.04
CA LEU A 45 -6.30 5.65 -18.77
C LEU A 45 -5.09 5.39 -17.87
N HIS A 46 -4.78 6.34 -16.98
CA HIS A 46 -3.92 6.02 -15.84
C HIS A 46 -4.71 5.11 -14.88
N PHE A 47 -4.04 4.10 -14.31
CA PHE A 47 -4.73 3.13 -13.47
C PHE A 47 -5.43 3.78 -12.28
N HIS A 48 -4.75 4.72 -11.59
CA HIS A 48 -5.29 5.37 -10.40
C HIS A 48 -6.56 6.19 -10.68
N ASP A 49 -6.60 6.91 -11.80
CA ASP A 49 -7.78 7.70 -12.20
C ASP A 49 -8.99 6.83 -12.49
N PHE A 50 -8.77 5.74 -13.24
CA PHE A 50 -9.83 4.76 -13.51
C PHE A 50 -10.32 4.12 -12.22
N PHE A 51 -9.39 3.79 -11.34
CA PHE A 51 -9.71 3.10 -10.10
C PHE A 51 -10.48 4.00 -9.12
N ALA A 52 -10.18 5.31 -9.08
CA ALA A 52 -10.98 6.29 -8.35
C ALA A 52 -12.41 6.41 -8.91
N GLN A 53 -12.56 6.43 -10.24
CA GLN A 53 -13.87 6.43 -10.90
C GLN A 53 -14.67 5.15 -10.61
N LEU A 54 -13.99 3.99 -10.58
CA LEU A 54 -14.59 2.72 -10.23
C LEU A 54 -15.17 2.73 -8.80
N HIS A 55 -14.38 3.21 -7.83
CA HIS A 55 -14.83 3.36 -6.43
C HIS A 55 -16.06 4.28 -6.33
N GLN A 56 -16.05 5.42 -7.03
CA GLN A 56 -17.17 6.36 -7.02
C GLN A 56 -18.43 5.77 -7.69
N GLY A 57 -18.27 5.05 -8.80
CA GLY A 57 -19.37 4.37 -9.47
C GLY A 57 -19.98 3.26 -8.61
N MET A 58 -19.14 2.44 -7.97
CA MET A 58 -19.61 1.40 -7.05
C MET A 58 -20.39 1.98 -5.86
N PHE A 59 -20.01 3.16 -5.36
CA PHE A 59 -20.76 3.84 -4.32
C PHE A 59 -22.14 4.32 -4.79
N THR A 60 -22.23 4.78 -6.04
CA THR A 60 -23.49 5.16 -6.69
C THR A 60 -24.39 3.96 -6.89
N HIS A 61 -23.81 2.84 -7.33
CA HIS A 61 -24.52 1.58 -7.62
C HIS A 61 -24.63 0.64 -6.41
N ARG A 62 -24.36 1.11 -5.18
CA ARG A 62 -24.32 0.30 -3.95
C ARG A 62 -25.61 -0.47 -3.61
N HIS A 63 -26.73 -0.10 -4.25
CA HIS A 63 -28.03 -0.73 -4.07
C HIS A 63 -28.29 -1.86 -5.08
N GLN A 64 -27.36 -2.09 -6.01
CA GLN A 64 -27.40 -3.21 -6.95
C GLN A 64 -26.61 -4.39 -6.39
N ASP A 65 -27.01 -5.61 -6.74
CA ASP A 65 -26.35 -6.84 -6.30
C ASP A 65 -24.92 -6.96 -6.83
N ASP A 66 -24.66 -6.47 -8.05
CA ASP A 66 -23.33 -6.38 -8.66
C ASP A 66 -22.97 -4.91 -9.00
N ALA A 67 -22.68 -4.13 -7.96
CA ALA A 67 -22.27 -2.73 -8.11
C ALA A 67 -21.00 -2.56 -8.97
N LEU A 68 -20.08 -3.53 -8.93
CA LEU A 68 -18.85 -3.51 -9.72
C LEU A 68 -19.16 -3.72 -11.20
N GLY A 69 -19.94 -4.74 -11.54
CA GLY A 69 -20.33 -5.02 -12.91
C GLY A 69 -21.10 -3.87 -13.54
N ALA A 70 -22.09 -3.33 -12.82
CA ALA A 70 -22.88 -2.18 -13.29
C ALA A 70 -22.00 -0.95 -13.59
N THR A 71 -21.05 -0.66 -12.70
CA THR A 71 -20.10 0.44 -12.89
C THR A 71 -19.21 0.19 -14.11
N LEU A 72 -18.72 -1.04 -14.30
CA LEU A 72 -17.89 -1.37 -15.46
C LEU A 72 -18.66 -1.29 -16.76
N ASP A 73 -19.92 -1.70 -16.79
CA ASP A 73 -20.76 -1.63 -17.98
C ASP A 73 -21.00 -0.17 -18.40
N GLU A 74 -21.12 0.74 -17.43
CA GLU A 74 -21.19 2.19 -17.65
C GLU A 74 -19.82 2.75 -18.13
N LEU A 75 -18.73 2.43 -17.44
CA LEU A 75 -17.41 2.98 -17.73
C LEU A 75 -16.79 2.42 -19.02
N LEU A 76 -17.11 1.19 -19.40
CA LEU A 76 -16.45 0.44 -20.47
C LEU A 76 -17.41 0.04 -21.59
N GLN A 77 -18.54 0.74 -21.73
CA GLN A 77 -19.53 0.44 -22.76
C GLN A 77 -18.89 0.33 -24.16
N GLY A 78 -19.00 -0.85 -24.77
CA GLY A 78 -18.45 -1.15 -26.09
C GLY A 78 -16.92 -1.23 -26.17
N CYS A 79 -16.20 -1.12 -25.04
CA CYS A 79 -14.75 -1.20 -25.00
C CYS A 79 -14.26 -2.63 -25.25
N GLN A 80 -13.34 -2.80 -26.19
CA GLN A 80 -12.70 -4.07 -26.53
C GLN A 80 -11.24 -4.14 -26.04
N VAL A 81 -10.56 -2.99 -26.00
CA VAL A 81 -9.16 -2.89 -25.56
C VAL A 81 -9.01 -1.81 -24.51
N LEU A 82 -8.46 -2.18 -23.35
CA LEU A 82 -8.22 -1.28 -22.24
C LEU A 82 -6.73 -1.20 -21.94
N CYS A 83 -6.15 -0.02 -22.10
CA CYS A 83 -4.75 0.25 -21.82
C CYS A 83 -4.63 1.03 -20.50
N PHE A 84 -4.03 0.41 -19.49
CA PHE A 84 -3.65 1.05 -18.24
C PHE A 84 -2.19 1.47 -18.27
N ASP A 85 -1.96 2.77 -18.10
CA ASP A 85 -0.63 3.29 -17.83
C ASP A 85 -0.36 3.34 -16.32
N GLU A 86 0.92 3.23 -15.95
CA GLU A 86 1.44 3.39 -14.59
C GLU A 86 0.70 2.53 -13.54
N PHE A 87 0.57 1.24 -13.82
CA PHE A 87 0.01 0.29 -12.87
C PHE A 87 0.93 0.13 -11.66
N HIS A 88 0.55 0.82 -10.58
CA HIS A 88 1.21 0.77 -9.30
C HIS A 88 0.18 0.64 -8.18
N VAL A 89 0.31 -0.43 -7.40
CA VAL A 89 -0.57 -0.70 -6.27
C VAL A 89 0.19 -0.34 -4.99
N HIS A 90 -0.23 0.74 -4.34
CA HIS A 90 0.35 1.24 -3.09
C HIS A 90 -0.55 0.98 -1.87
N ASP A 91 -1.80 0.56 -2.10
CA ASP A 91 -2.82 0.34 -1.07
C ASP A 91 -3.35 -1.09 -1.14
N ILE A 92 -3.67 -1.63 0.02
CA ILE A 92 -4.05 -3.00 0.31
C ILE A 92 -5.56 -3.18 0.25
N GLY A 93 -6.32 -2.14 0.63
CA GLY A 93 -7.79 -2.18 0.60
C GLY A 93 -8.34 -2.48 -0.80
N ASP A 94 -7.54 -2.15 -1.79
CA ASP A 94 -7.85 -2.26 -3.20
C ASP A 94 -7.55 -3.63 -3.79
N ALA A 95 -6.81 -4.51 -3.11
CA ALA A 95 -6.42 -5.82 -3.64
C ALA A 95 -7.63 -6.68 -4.03
N MET A 96 -8.68 -6.69 -3.19
CA MET A 96 -9.91 -7.43 -3.46
C MET A 96 -10.68 -6.84 -4.64
N LEU A 97 -10.75 -5.50 -4.71
CA LEU A 97 -11.41 -4.81 -5.81
C LEU A 97 -10.66 -5.01 -7.13
N ILE A 98 -9.33 -4.95 -7.13
CA ILE A 98 -8.48 -5.23 -8.29
C ILE A 98 -8.67 -6.67 -8.78
N SER A 99 -8.78 -7.64 -7.87
CA SER A 99 -9.06 -9.02 -8.26
C SER A 99 -10.45 -9.15 -8.92
N GLY A 100 -11.48 -8.47 -8.37
CA GLY A 100 -12.81 -8.43 -8.98
C GLY A 100 -12.80 -7.75 -10.34
N LEU A 101 -12.09 -6.62 -10.45
CA LEU A 101 -11.91 -5.86 -11.69
C LEU A 101 -11.31 -6.73 -12.78
N PHE A 102 -10.16 -7.39 -12.56
CA PHE A 102 -9.54 -8.20 -13.61
C PHE A 102 -10.40 -9.39 -14.03
N LYS A 103 -11.06 -10.07 -13.09
CA LYS A 103 -12.01 -11.14 -13.43
C LYS A 103 -13.14 -10.61 -14.32
N ALA A 104 -13.76 -9.52 -13.91
CA ALA A 104 -14.86 -8.90 -14.64
C ALA A 104 -14.45 -8.40 -16.05
N LEU A 105 -13.23 -7.88 -16.21
CA LEU A 105 -12.66 -7.51 -17.51
C LEU A 105 -12.45 -8.73 -18.42
N PHE A 106 -11.91 -9.82 -17.88
CA PHE A 106 -11.65 -11.05 -18.64
C PHE A 106 -12.94 -11.79 -19.01
N GLU A 107 -13.93 -11.82 -18.13
CA GLU A 107 -15.26 -12.37 -18.42
C GLU A 107 -15.94 -11.61 -19.58
N ARG A 108 -15.74 -10.29 -19.65
CA ARG A 108 -16.18 -9.43 -20.76
C ARG A 108 -15.34 -9.56 -22.03
N ARG A 109 -14.30 -10.39 -22.02
CA ARG A 109 -13.33 -10.58 -23.11
C ARG A 109 -12.64 -9.28 -23.54
N ILE A 110 -12.48 -8.34 -22.62
CA ILE A 110 -11.72 -7.10 -22.85
C ILE A 110 -10.24 -7.45 -22.81
N VAL A 111 -9.51 -7.08 -23.86
CA VAL A 111 -8.05 -7.25 -23.89
C VAL A 111 -7.41 -6.11 -23.13
N VAL A 112 -6.61 -6.46 -22.13
CA VAL A 112 -5.99 -5.49 -21.21
C VAL A 112 -4.50 -5.35 -21.53
N LEU A 113 -4.03 -4.12 -21.70
CA LEU A 113 -2.61 -3.77 -21.67
C LEU A 113 -2.30 -3.06 -20.36
N LEU A 114 -1.28 -3.50 -19.64
CA LEU A 114 -0.79 -2.84 -18.44
C LEU A 114 0.68 -2.49 -18.58
N THR A 115 1.08 -1.29 -18.18
CA THR A 115 2.49 -0.94 -17.96
C THR A 115 2.77 -0.78 -16.47
N SER A 116 3.89 -1.30 -15.98
CA SER A 116 4.33 -1.12 -14.58
C SER A 116 5.84 -0.95 -14.48
N ASN A 117 6.33 -0.31 -13.42
CA ASN A 117 7.76 -0.34 -13.10
C ASN A 117 8.20 -1.62 -12.39
N TYR A 118 7.26 -2.48 -11.97
CA TYR A 118 7.54 -3.71 -11.23
C TYR A 118 7.11 -4.94 -12.03
N ALA A 119 7.83 -6.06 -11.86
CA ALA A 119 7.32 -7.35 -12.29
C ALA A 119 6.07 -7.73 -11.46
N PRO A 120 5.19 -8.64 -11.93
CA PRO A 120 4.00 -9.03 -11.18
C PRO A 120 4.28 -9.48 -9.74
N GLU A 121 5.39 -10.18 -9.51
CA GLU A 121 5.85 -10.64 -8.19
C GLU A 121 6.36 -9.50 -7.30
N GLY A 122 6.72 -8.35 -7.90
CA GLY A 122 7.13 -7.15 -7.18
C GLY A 122 5.96 -6.20 -6.86
N LEU A 123 4.74 -6.54 -7.28
CA LEU A 123 3.55 -5.76 -6.95
C LEU A 123 3.19 -5.95 -5.48
N LEU A 124 2.91 -4.84 -4.81
CA LEU A 124 2.62 -4.78 -3.38
C LEU A 124 3.67 -5.58 -2.57
N PRO A 125 4.94 -5.12 -2.55
CA PRO A 125 6.06 -5.86 -1.95
C PRO A 125 5.95 -6.02 -0.43
N ASN A 126 4.95 -5.39 0.21
CA ASN A 126 4.67 -5.60 1.61
C ASN A 126 4.18 -7.04 1.85
N SER A 127 5.01 -7.83 2.54
CA SER A 127 4.74 -9.23 2.85
C SER A 127 3.51 -9.48 3.74
N LEU A 128 2.93 -8.49 4.43
CA LEU A 128 1.64 -8.65 5.13
C LEU A 128 0.47 -8.90 4.18
N TYR A 129 0.58 -8.32 2.99
CA TYR A 129 -0.53 -8.16 2.07
C TYR A 129 -0.20 -8.74 0.70
N HIS A 130 1.06 -9.08 0.47
CA HIS A 130 1.51 -9.79 -0.71
C HIS A 130 0.72 -11.09 -0.90
N GLU A 131 0.50 -11.87 0.18
CA GLU A 131 -0.36 -13.06 0.14
C GLU A 131 -1.80 -12.74 -0.29
N ARG A 132 -2.35 -11.60 0.13
CA ARG A 132 -3.68 -11.14 -0.29
C ARG A 132 -3.71 -10.65 -1.73
N PHE A 133 -2.56 -10.26 -2.27
CA PHE A 133 -2.39 -9.84 -3.66
C PHE A 133 -1.99 -11.00 -4.58
N GLU A 134 -1.55 -12.13 -4.05
CA GLU A 134 -1.26 -13.33 -4.83
C GLU A 134 -2.39 -13.77 -5.76
N PRO A 135 -3.70 -13.72 -5.39
CA PRO A 135 -4.77 -14.01 -6.33
C PRO A 135 -4.71 -13.12 -7.58
N VAL A 136 -4.37 -11.84 -7.41
CA VAL A 136 -4.20 -10.90 -8.52
C VAL A 136 -2.97 -11.26 -9.36
N ILE A 137 -1.85 -11.57 -8.71
CA ILE A 137 -0.62 -12.02 -9.40
C ILE A 137 -0.90 -13.29 -10.23
N ARG A 138 -1.64 -14.25 -9.66
CA ARG A 138 -2.07 -15.46 -10.37
C ARG A 138 -2.96 -15.14 -11.57
N LEU A 139 -3.91 -14.23 -11.43
CA LEU A 139 -4.75 -13.78 -12.55
C LEU A 139 -3.94 -13.13 -13.66
N ILE A 140 -3.00 -12.25 -13.32
CA ILE A 140 -2.10 -11.61 -14.28
C ILE A 140 -1.31 -12.68 -15.03
N LYS A 141 -0.67 -13.61 -14.32
CA LYS A 141 0.13 -14.68 -14.94
C LYS A 141 -0.69 -15.66 -15.78
N ALA A 142 -1.94 -15.92 -15.40
CA ALA A 142 -2.80 -16.87 -16.11
C ALA A 142 -3.38 -16.27 -17.41
N HIS A 143 -3.74 -14.98 -17.38
CA HIS A 143 -4.49 -14.34 -18.48
C HIS A 143 -3.69 -13.32 -19.29
N MET A 144 -2.52 -12.91 -18.82
CA MET A 144 -1.67 -11.93 -19.49
C MET A 144 -0.32 -12.52 -19.86
N GLN A 145 0.19 -12.11 -21.01
CA GLN A 145 1.58 -12.36 -21.37
C GLN A 145 2.46 -11.27 -20.74
N VAL A 146 3.33 -11.67 -19.81
CA VAL A 146 4.28 -10.80 -19.11
C VAL A 146 5.52 -10.58 -19.99
N MET A 147 5.91 -9.33 -20.19
CA MET A 147 7.06 -8.95 -21.00
C MET A 147 7.88 -7.88 -20.28
N GLU A 148 9.20 -8.09 -20.23
CA GLU A 148 10.16 -7.13 -19.70
C GLU A 148 10.67 -6.20 -20.81
N VAL A 149 10.71 -4.90 -20.53
CA VAL A 149 11.16 -3.85 -21.46
C VAL A 149 12.54 -3.35 -21.03
N GLY A 150 13.57 -3.92 -21.67
CA GLY A 150 14.99 -3.52 -21.57
C GLY A 150 15.87 -4.47 -20.72
N GLY A 151 16.52 -5.46 -21.34
CA GLY A 151 17.66 -6.24 -20.78
C GLY A 151 19.00 -5.80 -21.39
N ASP A 152 20.20 -6.07 -20.86
CA ASP A 152 20.69 -7.05 -19.87
C ASP A 152 21.33 -6.37 -18.64
N GLN A 153 20.89 -6.71 -17.40
CA GLN A 153 21.72 -6.86 -16.17
C GLN A 153 20.86 -6.97 -14.89
N ASP A 154 21.12 -8.06 -14.18
CA ASP A 154 20.86 -8.46 -12.78
C ASP A 154 19.54 -8.12 -12.05
N TYR A 155 18.80 -9.21 -11.78
CA TYR A 155 17.91 -9.34 -10.63
C TYR A 155 18.72 -9.45 -9.33
N ARG A 156 18.28 -8.72 -8.31
CA ARG A 156 18.81 -8.68 -6.92
C ARG A 156 20.06 -7.84 -6.75
N SER A 157 19.89 -6.64 -6.22
CA SER A 157 20.51 -6.24 -4.94
C SER A 157 20.42 -4.74 -4.70
N HIS A 158 19.27 -4.10 -4.86
CA HIS A 158 19.08 -2.75 -4.32
C HIS A 158 17.65 -2.57 -3.79
N CYS A 159 17.36 -3.23 -2.66
CA CYS A 159 16.88 -2.40 -1.56
C CYS A 159 17.98 -1.38 -1.36
N THR A 160 17.76 -0.15 -1.81
CA THR A 160 18.60 0.99 -1.46
C THR A 160 18.48 1.23 0.04
N ALA A 161 19.15 0.37 0.82
CA ALA A 161 19.72 0.77 2.08
C ALA A 161 20.69 1.92 1.77
N GLY A 162 20.23 3.16 1.94
CA GLY A 162 21.14 4.31 1.79
C GLY A 162 20.58 5.64 1.30
N SER A 163 19.26 5.89 1.25
CA SER A 163 18.77 7.26 1.03
C SER A 163 17.70 7.67 2.05
N HIS A 164 18.15 8.16 3.21
CA HIS A 164 17.42 9.06 4.13
C HIS A 164 15.88 8.89 4.23
N GLN A 165 15.39 7.66 4.39
CA GLN A 165 13.97 7.41 4.66
C GLN A 165 13.56 8.12 5.95
N ARG A 166 12.42 8.81 5.94
CA ARG A 166 11.90 9.50 7.14
C ARG A 166 11.61 8.52 8.26
N PHE A 167 11.26 7.27 7.92
CA PHE A 167 11.03 6.23 8.91
C PHE A 167 12.29 5.91 9.71
N THR A 168 13.45 5.76 9.08
CA THR A 168 14.72 5.42 9.77
C THR A 168 15.29 6.58 10.60
N GLN A 169 14.81 7.80 10.35
CA GLN A 169 15.08 8.96 11.19
C GLN A 169 14.20 8.99 12.45
N GLY A 170 13.17 8.15 12.52
CA GLY A 170 12.30 8.00 13.67
C GLY A 170 13.02 7.48 14.92
N HIS A 171 12.30 7.49 16.05
CA HIS A 171 12.88 7.18 17.36
C HIS A 171 12.05 6.17 18.15
N TYR A 172 12.72 5.25 18.85
CA TYR A 172 12.14 4.47 19.93
C TYR A 172 12.65 4.98 21.27
N LEU A 173 11.75 5.38 22.17
CA LEU A 173 12.07 5.90 23.50
C LEU A 173 11.59 4.92 24.58
N TRP A 174 12.45 4.57 25.53
CA TRP A 174 12.05 3.93 26.78
C TRP A 174 12.92 4.43 27.94
N PRO A 175 12.34 4.69 29.13
CA PRO A 175 10.92 4.65 29.46
C PRO A 175 10.11 5.88 28.96
N GLY A 176 10.70 6.75 28.13
CA GLY A 176 10.02 7.96 27.62
C GLY A 176 10.15 9.16 28.55
N SER A 177 11.31 9.33 29.19
CA SER A 177 11.58 10.41 30.15
C SER A 177 11.48 11.80 29.51
N THR A 178 11.24 12.83 30.32
CA THR A 178 11.12 14.22 29.84
C THR A 178 12.35 14.66 29.04
N LEU A 179 13.54 14.24 29.45
CA LEU A 179 14.79 14.55 28.75
C LEU A 179 14.87 13.85 27.39
N GLN A 180 14.45 12.57 27.29
CA GLN A 180 14.36 11.87 26.01
C GLN A 180 13.35 12.56 25.08
N ARG A 181 12.20 12.98 25.61
CA ARG A 181 11.18 13.70 24.84
C ARG A 181 11.68 15.05 24.31
N GLN A 182 12.47 15.77 25.10
CA GLN A 182 13.11 17.02 24.68
C GLN A 182 14.20 16.79 23.62
N ALA A 183 14.99 15.71 23.75
CA ALA A 183 16.06 15.40 22.79
C ALA A 183 15.56 15.16 21.36
N VAL A 184 14.32 14.67 21.21
CA VAL A 184 13.66 14.46 19.91
C VAL A 184 12.66 15.56 19.56
N ASN A 185 12.66 16.68 20.29
CA ASN A 185 11.77 17.83 20.09
C ASN A 185 10.27 17.47 20.06
N LEU A 186 9.82 16.54 20.91
CA LEU A 186 8.41 16.17 20.99
C LEU A 186 7.55 17.35 21.48
N PRO A 187 6.37 17.59 20.87
CA PRO A 187 5.45 18.63 21.30
C PRO A 187 4.94 18.36 22.73
N GLN A 188 4.94 19.41 23.56
CA GLN A 188 4.52 19.33 24.97
C GLN A 188 3.02 19.58 25.19
N GLY A 189 2.24 19.75 24.12
CA GLY A 189 0.82 20.05 24.18
C GLY A 189 -0.06 18.79 24.24
N THR A 190 -0.91 18.69 25.26
CA THR A 190 -1.92 17.62 25.45
C THR A 190 -3.34 18.13 25.20
N GLN A 191 -3.57 18.77 24.05
CA GLN A 191 -4.94 19.03 23.62
C GLN A 191 -5.44 17.83 22.82
N ALA A 192 -6.24 16.99 23.49
CA ALA A 192 -6.88 15.86 22.84
C ALA A 192 -7.81 16.35 21.71
N VAL A 193 -7.64 15.80 20.51
CA VAL A 193 -8.41 16.14 19.31
C VAL A 193 -9.15 14.91 18.82
N ARG A 194 -10.41 15.08 18.43
CA ARG A 194 -11.18 14.04 17.72
C ARG A 194 -10.91 14.16 16.23
N LEU A 195 -10.39 13.10 15.63
CA LEU A 195 -10.12 13.02 14.20
C LEU A 195 -11.16 12.13 13.52
N GLU A 196 -11.78 12.65 12.47
CA GLU A 196 -12.71 11.88 11.62
C GLU A 196 -11.92 11.11 10.56
N VAL A 197 -12.01 9.79 10.59
CA VAL A 197 -11.29 8.89 9.68
C VAL A 197 -12.30 7.96 9.04
N GLY A 198 -12.68 8.25 7.80
CA GLY A 198 -13.81 7.60 7.14
C GLY A 198 -15.11 7.85 7.91
N GLN A 199 -15.72 6.77 8.44
CA GLN A 199 -16.93 6.83 9.28
C GLN A 199 -16.62 6.71 10.79
N ARG A 200 -15.35 6.73 11.17
CA ARG A 200 -14.90 6.55 12.57
C ARG A 200 -14.39 7.86 13.17
N HIS A 201 -14.46 7.95 14.48
CA HIS A 201 -13.82 9.01 15.26
C HIS A 201 -12.70 8.41 16.10
N LEU A 202 -11.47 8.86 15.86
CA LEU A 202 -10.30 8.47 16.65
C LEU A 202 -9.86 9.60 17.56
N HIS A 203 -9.47 9.23 18.78
CA HIS A 203 -9.00 10.18 19.79
C HIS A 203 -7.49 10.31 19.70
N ALA A 204 -7.02 11.41 19.11
CA ALA A 204 -5.62 11.79 19.13
C ALA A 204 -5.32 12.53 20.44
N LEU A 205 -4.17 12.25 21.05
CA LEU A 205 -3.66 12.98 22.20
C LEU A 205 -3.22 14.41 21.81
N PHE A 206 -2.78 14.55 20.56
CA PHE A 206 -2.31 15.80 19.98
C PHE A 206 -2.42 15.72 18.46
N SER A 207 -2.79 16.83 17.81
CA SER A 207 -2.78 16.95 16.36
C SER A 207 -2.48 18.39 15.99
N GLN A 208 -1.33 18.64 15.36
CA GLN A 208 -0.96 19.98 14.87
C GLN A 208 -0.17 19.87 13.58
N ALA A 209 -0.51 20.72 12.60
CA ALA A 209 0.08 20.73 11.27
C ALA A 209 0.07 19.33 10.62
N ARG A 210 1.24 18.68 10.48
CA ARG A 210 1.40 17.33 9.90
C ARG A 210 1.87 16.29 10.94
N THR A 211 1.70 16.59 12.22
CA THR A 211 2.08 15.74 13.34
C THR A 211 0.86 15.29 14.13
N VAL A 212 0.78 13.99 14.42
CA VAL A 212 -0.29 13.39 15.21
C VAL A 212 0.28 12.49 16.31
N SER A 213 -0.33 12.54 17.50
CA SER A 213 -0.02 11.66 18.63
C SER A 213 -1.22 10.84 19.03
N PHE A 214 -1.02 9.55 19.26
CA PHE A 214 -2.03 8.61 19.76
C PHE A 214 -1.45 7.78 20.91
N SER A 215 -2.30 7.34 21.82
CA SER A 215 -1.94 6.20 22.68
C SER A 215 -2.07 4.90 21.90
N PHE A 216 -1.32 3.87 22.31
CA PHE A 216 -1.46 2.53 21.76
C PHE A 216 -2.91 2.06 21.79
N ASP A 217 -3.60 2.20 22.93
CA ASP A 217 -4.98 1.75 23.10
C ASP A 217 -5.95 2.45 22.15
N ALA A 218 -5.76 3.75 21.88
CA ALA A 218 -6.62 4.52 20.99
C ALA A 218 -6.57 4.04 19.53
N LEU A 219 -5.47 3.40 19.12
CA LEU A 219 -5.32 2.84 17.77
C LEU A 219 -5.53 1.32 17.75
N CYS A 220 -4.96 0.59 18.70
CA CYS A 220 -4.82 -0.86 18.63
C CYS A 220 -5.88 -1.61 19.43
N GLU A 221 -6.47 -1.03 20.47
CA GLU A 221 -7.60 -1.64 21.20
C GLU A 221 -8.96 -1.24 20.60
N GLN A 222 -9.00 -0.16 19.81
CA GLN A 222 -10.19 0.26 19.05
C GLN A 222 -10.39 -0.54 17.76
N PRO A 223 -11.61 -0.72 17.24
CA PRO A 223 -11.93 -1.47 16.01
C PRO A 223 -11.49 -0.72 14.73
N THR A 224 -10.21 -0.36 14.68
CA THR A 224 -9.53 0.24 13.55
C THR A 224 -9.13 -0.81 12.53
N ALA A 225 -9.01 -0.36 11.29
CA ALA A 225 -8.58 -1.14 10.15
C ALA A 225 -7.44 -0.43 9.43
N VAL A 226 -6.78 -1.16 8.54
CA VAL A 226 -5.67 -0.66 7.73
C VAL A 226 -6.03 0.62 6.96
N MET A 227 -7.26 0.69 6.44
CA MET A 227 -7.76 1.89 5.74
C MET A 227 -7.75 3.15 6.61
N ASP A 228 -7.99 3.00 7.91
CA ASP A 228 -7.96 4.13 8.84
C ASP A 228 -6.53 4.69 8.96
N TYR A 229 -5.53 3.80 9.03
CA TYR A 229 -4.12 4.18 9.10
C TYR A 229 -3.63 4.83 7.81
N LEU A 230 -4.07 4.33 6.65
CA LEU A 230 -3.71 4.90 5.35
C LEU A 230 -4.30 6.30 5.17
N GLU A 231 -5.56 6.49 5.54
CA GLU A 231 -6.21 7.80 5.53
C GLU A 231 -5.47 8.80 6.43
N LEU A 232 -5.12 8.38 7.65
CA LEU A 232 -4.32 9.20 8.56
C LEU A 232 -2.91 9.46 8.00
N ALA A 233 -2.27 8.47 7.37
CA ALA A 233 -0.94 8.59 6.79
C ALA A 233 -0.92 9.57 5.60
N ARG A 234 -2.02 9.73 4.85
CA ARG A 234 -2.13 10.79 3.83
C ARG A 234 -2.11 12.19 4.47
N ARG A 235 -2.73 12.34 5.64
CA ARG A 235 -2.87 13.62 6.35
C ARG A 235 -1.62 14.00 7.15
N PHE A 236 -0.98 13.04 7.80
CA PHE A 236 0.12 13.26 8.74
C PHE A 236 1.41 12.57 8.29
N ASP A 237 2.54 13.27 8.45
CA ASP A 237 3.88 12.74 8.14
C ASP A 237 4.66 12.32 9.39
N HIS A 238 4.34 12.91 10.54
CA HIS A 238 5.00 12.64 11.81
C HIS A 238 4.02 12.01 12.78
N TRP A 239 4.38 10.83 13.27
CA TRP A 239 3.55 10.01 14.14
C TRP A 239 4.23 9.82 15.48
N ILE A 240 3.46 9.99 16.54
CA ILE A 240 3.87 9.73 17.91
C ILE A 240 2.92 8.68 18.46
N ILE A 241 3.45 7.53 18.86
CA ILE A 241 2.68 6.46 19.48
C ILE A 241 3.16 6.35 20.92
N GLU A 242 2.30 6.71 21.86
CA GLU A 242 2.58 6.67 23.28
C GLU A 242 2.10 5.35 23.91
N GLN A 243 2.76 4.96 25.00
CA GLN A 243 2.36 3.86 25.87
C GLN A 243 2.33 2.49 25.17
N LEU A 244 3.38 2.15 24.39
CA LEU A 244 3.53 0.80 23.85
C LEU A 244 3.62 -0.21 25.03
N PRO A 245 2.66 -1.15 25.15
CA PRO A 245 2.71 -2.21 26.14
C PRO A 245 3.62 -3.36 25.68
N ASP A 246 3.77 -4.39 26.52
CA ASP A 246 4.26 -5.68 26.06
C ASP A 246 3.20 -6.32 25.14
N LEU A 247 3.54 -6.47 23.85
CA LEU A 247 2.63 -7.05 22.87
C LEU A 247 2.20 -8.47 23.23
N SER A 248 3.01 -9.23 23.96
CA SER A 248 2.67 -10.61 24.36
C SER A 248 1.50 -10.66 25.33
N ALA A 249 1.29 -9.59 26.11
CA ALA A 249 0.16 -9.44 27.03
C ALA A 249 -1.11 -8.90 26.34
N CYS A 250 -1.00 -8.43 25.10
CA CYS A 250 -2.11 -7.86 24.35
C CYS A 250 -2.93 -8.95 23.64
N SER A 251 -4.19 -8.63 23.28
CA SER A 251 -5.00 -9.50 22.45
C SER A 251 -4.38 -9.73 21.07
N ILE A 252 -4.63 -10.89 20.46
CA ILE A 252 -4.16 -11.18 19.09
C ILE A 252 -4.64 -10.10 18.10
N ALA A 253 -5.86 -9.59 18.29
CA ALA A 253 -6.41 -8.51 17.48
C ALA A 253 -5.61 -7.21 17.63
N ALA A 254 -5.28 -6.81 18.86
CA ALA A 254 -4.48 -5.61 19.12
C ALA A 254 -3.04 -5.75 18.59
N GLN A 255 -2.42 -6.92 18.76
CA GLN A 255 -1.12 -7.24 18.15
C GLN A 255 -1.16 -7.08 16.63
N GLN A 256 -2.17 -7.65 15.97
CA GLN A 256 -2.32 -7.52 14.52
C GLN A 256 -2.55 -6.07 14.08
N ARG A 257 -3.37 -5.30 14.81
CA ARG A 257 -3.61 -3.89 14.52
C ARG A 257 -2.34 -3.05 14.65
N PHE A 258 -1.50 -3.31 15.65
CA PHE A 258 -0.21 -2.65 15.80
C PHE A 258 0.78 -3.01 14.68
N ILE A 259 0.88 -4.31 14.36
CA ILE A 259 1.67 -4.78 13.22
C ILE A 259 1.27 -4.04 11.94
N ASN A 260 -0.04 -4.04 11.65
CA ASN A 260 -0.61 -3.35 10.47
C ASN A 260 -0.31 -1.84 10.45
N LEU A 261 -0.36 -1.18 11.61
CA LEU A 261 -0.05 0.24 11.74
C LEU A 261 1.42 0.52 11.40
N VAL A 262 2.35 -0.19 12.02
CA VAL A 262 3.79 -0.03 11.77
C VAL A 262 4.13 -0.30 10.30
N ASP A 263 3.48 -1.30 9.72
CA ASP A 263 3.55 -1.62 8.31
C ASP A 263 3.17 -0.44 7.41
N VAL A 264 2.00 0.17 7.65
CA VAL A 264 1.55 1.33 6.87
C VAL A 264 2.51 2.51 7.02
N LEU A 265 3.00 2.79 8.24
CA LEU A 265 3.92 3.90 8.47
C LEU A 265 5.28 3.68 7.79
N TYR A 266 5.77 2.45 7.78
CA TYR A 266 7.00 2.10 7.09
C TYR A 266 6.87 2.26 5.57
N ASP A 267 5.82 1.69 4.99
CA ASP A 267 5.63 1.69 3.54
C ASP A 267 5.35 3.10 2.99
N GLN A 268 4.65 3.93 3.77
CA GLN A 268 4.37 5.33 3.41
C GLN A 268 5.52 6.28 3.79
N ASP A 269 6.67 5.75 4.21
CA ASP A 269 7.86 6.49 4.68
C ASP A 269 7.52 7.62 5.66
N LYS A 270 6.83 7.27 6.75
CA LYS A 270 6.39 8.20 7.79
C LYS A 270 7.39 8.24 8.93
N HIS A 271 7.61 9.41 9.50
CA HIS A 271 8.49 9.57 10.65
C HIS A 271 7.76 9.10 11.92
N LEU A 272 8.25 8.04 12.56
CA LEU A 272 7.64 7.45 13.75
C LEU A 272 8.47 7.71 15.00
N VAL A 273 7.84 8.25 16.05
CA VAL A 273 8.33 8.24 17.42
C VAL A 273 7.47 7.29 18.24
N LEU A 274 8.06 6.19 18.69
CA LEU A 274 7.39 5.15 19.46
C LEU A 274 7.90 5.17 20.90
N ILE A 275 7.00 5.25 21.88
CA ILE A 275 7.36 5.38 23.30
C ILE A 275 6.80 4.19 24.07
N GLY A 276 7.70 3.41 24.66
CA GLY A 276 7.37 2.24 25.48
C GLY A 276 7.95 2.32 26.89
N GLN A 277 7.59 1.35 27.73
CA GLN A 277 8.11 1.25 29.10
C GLN A 277 9.39 0.41 29.21
N GLN A 278 9.65 -0.45 28.22
CA GLN A 278 10.72 -1.45 28.23
C GLN A 278 11.56 -1.39 26.95
N PRO A 279 12.73 -2.06 26.89
CA PRO A 279 13.48 -2.19 25.65
C PRO A 279 12.62 -2.80 24.54
N LEU A 280 12.81 -2.33 23.29
CA LEU A 280 12.01 -2.75 22.14
C LEU A 280 11.98 -4.29 21.96
N ARG A 281 13.09 -4.97 22.26
CA ARG A 281 13.18 -6.43 22.16
C ARG A 281 12.23 -7.16 23.12
N GLU A 282 12.00 -6.58 24.30
CA GLU A 282 11.11 -7.12 25.32
C GLU A 282 9.65 -6.74 25.04
N SER A 283 9.39 -5.49 24.64
CA SER A 283 8.03 -5.03 24.30
C SER A 283 7.43 -5.71 23.06
N LEU A 284 8.28 -6.25 22.18
CA LEU A 284 7.86 -7.04 21.01
C LEU A 284 7.89 -8.55 21.28
N GLY A 285 7.54 -8.98 22.49
CA GLY A 285 7.25 -10.39 22.80
C GLY A 285 5.98 -10.88 22.08
N GLY A 286 5.89 -12.18 21.78
CA GLY A 286 4.69 -12.79 21.20
C GLY A 286 4.97 -13.82 20.10
N SER A 287 3.96 -14.64 19.76
CA SER A 287 4.04 -15.72 18.78
C SER A 287 3.31 -15.41 17.46
N ALA A 288 2.94 -14.16 17.21
CA ALA A 288 2.30 -13.78 15.96
C ALA A 288 3.23 -14.03 14.77
N VAL A 289 2.72 -14.67 13.72
CA VAL A 289 3.47 -15.11 12.52
C VAL A 289 4.26 -13.98 11.87
N ASP A 290 3.79 -12.74 12.02
CA ASP A 290 4.34 -11.52 11.40
C ASP A 290 5.23 -10.66 12.30
N LEU A 291 5.39 -11.01 13.58
CA LEU A 291 6.08 -10.18 14.56
C LEU A 291 7.57 -9.99 14.23
N ALA A 292 8.18 -11.00 13.58
CA ALA A 292 9.57 -10.96 13.17
C ALA A 292 9.86 -9.80 12.18
N ARG A 293 8.92 -9.51 11.27
CA ARG A 293 9.05 -8.41 10.32
C ARG A 293 8.87 -7.07 10.98
N THR A 294 7.85 -6.92 11.84
CA THR A 294 7.64 -5.69 12.61
C THR A 294 8.86 -5.37 13.47
N ARG A 295 9.50 -6.40 14.06
CA ARG A 295 10.77 -6.26 14.80
C ARG A 295 11.91 -5.77 13.92
N SER A 296 12.05 -6.30 12.70
CA SER A 296 13.06 -5.84 11.74
C SER A 296 12.86 -4.37 11.35
N ARG A 297 11.61 -3.94 11.11
CA ARG A 297 11.30 -2.54 10.78
C ARG A 297 11.53 -1.60 11.96
N LEU A 298 10.97 -1.90 13.13
CA LEU A 298 11.16 -1.06 14.33
C LEU A 298 12.62 -1.04 14.79
N GLY A 299 13.39 -2.10 14.52
CA GLY A 299 14.83 -2.14 14.76
C GLY A 299 15.64 -1.16 13.91
N GLN A 300 15.05 -0.56 12.87
CA GLN A 300 15.68 0.51 12.08
C GLN A 300 15.52 1.91 12.70
N LEU A 301 14.74 2.04 13.78
CA LEU A 301 14.55 3.31 14.49
C LEU A 301 15.73 3.63 15.40
N ASN A 302 16.00 4.93 15.56
CA ASN A 302 17.00 5.41 16.51
C ASN A 302 16.52 5.17 17.95
N THR A 303 17.29 4.43 18.70
CA THR A 303 16.87 3.86 19.98
C THR A 303 17.49 4.67 21.12
N LEU A 304 16.66 5.33 21.94
CA LEU A 304 17.08 6.14 23.10
C LEU A 304 16.61 5.48 24.41
N GLY A 305 17.53 4.77 25.06
CA GLY A 305 17.32 4.10 26.34
C GLY A 305 17.64 4.98 27.55
N PRO A 306 17.47 4.45 28.78
CA PRO A 306 17.89 5.14 29.99
C PRO A 306 19.41 5.37 29.97
N ALA A 307 19.84 6.51 30.51
CA ALA A 307 21.26 6.89 30.62
C ALA A 307 22.03 5.78 31.36
N GLY A 308 22.82 5.00 30.62
CA GLY A 308 23.60 3.87 31.16
C GLY A 308 23.40 2.51 30.45
N SER A 309 22.53 2.40 29.45
CA SER A 309 22.30 1.15 28.70
C SER A 309 23.01 1.13 27.34
N THR A 310 24.35 0.99 27.36
CA THR A 310 25.12 0.54 26.19
C THR A 310 25.43 -0.94 26.36
N GLY A 311 24.85 -1.79 25.51
CA GLY A 311 25.08 -3.23 25.43
C GLY A 311 24.26 -3.88 24.32
#